data_AF-A0A832SU12-F1
#
_entry.id   AF-A0A832SU12-F1
#
_cell.length_a   1.000
_cell.length_b   1.000
_cell.length_c   1.000
_cell.angle_alpha   90.00
_cell.angle_beta   90.00
_cell.angle_gamma   90.00
#
_symmetry.space_group_name_H-M   'P 1'
#
loop_
_entity.id
_entity.type
_entity.pdbx_description
1 polymer ?
#
loop_
_entity_poly.entity_id
_entity_poly.type
_entity_poly.pdbx_seq_one_letter_code
_entity_poly.pdbx_strand_id
1 'polypeptide(L)'
;MKPVTKVASPAAIAVLRQATALFPKRKKLSDGLLPSLAHQKANPNSDHNTGLAVDLTHNPKNGIDCAVIFEKLKEDERVDYLIYDKKIWSRARRKEGNRKYTGSNPHVKHLHISINATHRSDTSPWFWWLNQPKVVNQMVAKLQPTPKKKVAKVAPMGVLCTCCKVHNTKRKAI
;
A
#
# COMPACT_ATOMS: atom_id res chain seq x y z
N MET A 1 21.88 -1.54 -1.20
CA MET A 1 20.51 -2.11 -1.13
C MET A 1 20.14 -2.24 0.33
N LYS A 2 18.96 -1.75 0.73
CA LYS A 2 18.47 -1.96 2.11
C LYS A 2 18.14 -3.45 2.32
N PRO A 3 18.41 -4.00 3.52
CA PRO A 3 18.06 -5.40 3.81
C PRO A 3 16.54 -5.58 3.73
N VAL A 4 16.12 -6.78 3.30
CA VAL A 4 14.70 -7.11 3.16
C VAL A 4 14.24 -7.87 4.39
N THR A 5 13.34 -7.26 5.16
CA THR A 5 12.66 -7.89 6.30
C THR A 5 11.51 -8.78 5.83
N LYS A 6 11.16 -9.76 6.66
CA LYS A 6 10.00 -10.62 6.46
C LYS A 6 8.71 -10.04 7.03
N VAL A 7 8.80 -9.01 7.88
CA VAL A 7 7.66 -8.46 8.63
C VAL A 7 7.70 -6.95 8.62
N ALA A 8 6.57 -6.31 8.31
CA ALA A 8 6.39 -4.87 8.41
C ALA A 8 6.30 -4.41 9.87
N SER A 9 6.66 -3.16 10.14
CA SER A 9 6.62 -2.62 11.49
C SER A 9 5.18 -2.58 12.05
N PRO A 10 5.00 -2.75 13.37
CA PRO A 10 3.68 -2.58 13.99
C PRO A 10 3.03 -1.24 13.63
N ALA A 11 3.81 -0.17 13.56
CA ALA A 11 3.37 1.17 13.18
C ALA A 11 2.80 1.20 11.74
N ALA A 12 3.49 0.60 10.76
CA ALA A 12 3.02 0.51 9.37
C ALA A 12 1.72 -0.29 9.26
N ILE A 13 1.65 -1.43 9.95
CA ILE A 13 0.45 -2.27 9.99
C ILE A 13 -0.73 -1.50 10.62
N ALA A 14 -0.47 -0.69 11.66
CA ALA A 14 -1.48 0.09 12.34
C ALA A 14 -2.16 1.12 11.42
N VAL A 15 -1.43 1.77 10.50
CA VAL A 15 -2.01 2.69 9.51
C VAL A 15 -3.16 2.03 8.74
N LEU A 16 -2.90 0.87 8.12
CA LEU A 16 -3.91 0.20 7.28
C LEU A 16 -5.09 -0.33 8.10
N ARG A 17 -4.82 -0.84 9.31
CA ARG A 17 -5.85 -1.34 10.23
C ARG A 17 -6.78 -0.21 10.68
N GLN A 18 -6.22 0.89 11.16
CA GLN A 18 -6.99 2.03 11.63
C GLN A 18 -7.76 2.69 10.48
N ALA A 19 -7.15 2.82 9.30
CA ALA A 19 -7.83 3.30 8.10
C ALA A 19 -9.04 2.43 7.74
N THR A 20 -8.93 1.09 7.82
CA THR A 20 -10.06 0.19 7.58
C THR A 20 -11.11 0.27 8.69
N ALA A 21 -10.72 0.46 9.95
CA ALA A 21 -11.68 0.61 11.06
C ALA A 21 -12.51 1.89 10.93
N LEU A 22 -11.88 3.00 10.53
CA LEU A 22 -12.55 4.27 10.26
C LEU A 22 -13.40 4.21 8.99
N PHE A 23 -12.88 3.57 7.95
CA PHE A 23 -13.50 3.51 6.63
C PHE A 23 -13.61 2.07 6.10
N PRO A 24 -14.59 1.27 6.60
CA PRO A 24 -14.68 -0.16 6.25
C PRO A 24 -14.86 -0.42 4.76
N LYS A 25 -15.50 0.51 4.04
CA LYS A 25 -15.74 0.43 2.60
C LYS A 25 -14.54 0.91 1.76
N ARG A 26 -13.40 1.29 2.36
CA ARG A 26 -12.25 1.79 1.60
C ARG A 26 -11.72 0.73 0.64
N LYS A 27 -11.31 1.18 -0.56
CA LYS A 27 -10.52 0.37 -1.47
C LYS A 27 -9.12 0.15 -0.87
N LYS A 28 -8.51 -0.98 -1.26
CA LYS A 28 -7.22 -1.47 -0.74
C LYS A 28 -6.26 -1.90 -1.87
N LEU A 29 -6.58 -1.56 -3.12
CA LEU A 29 -5.88 -2.05 -4.31
C LEU A 29 -4.41 -1.65 -4.36
N SER A 30 -4.08 -0.51 -3.76
CA SER A 30 -2.73 0.04 -3.70
C SER A 30 -2.16 -0.02 -2.28
N ASP A 31 -2.77 -0.80 -1.37
CA ASP A 31 -2.21 -0.96 -0.04
C ASP A 31 -0.94 -1.79 -0.13
N GLY A 32 0.12 -1.35 0.55
CA GLY A 32 1.44 -1.96 0.50
C GLY A 32 2.14 -1.88 1.84
N LEU A 33 2.87 -2.94 2.22
CA LEU A 33 3.66 -2.99 3.46
C LEU A 33 5.08 -3.46 3.16
N LEU A 34 5.21 -4.62 2.51
CA LEU A 34 6.50 -5.20 2.11
C LEU A 34 6.66 -5.18 0.59
N PRO A 35 7.90 -5.16 0.08
CA PRO A 35 8.18 -4.95 -1.33
C PRO A 35 8.02 -6.26 -2.11
N SER A 36 7.48 -6.19 -3.33
CA SER A 36 7.61 -7.29 -4.28
C SER A 36 9.04 -7.39 -4.82
N LEU A 37 9.41 -8.52 -5.41
CA LEU A 37 10.71 -8.65 -6.10
C LEU A 37 10.89 -7.61 -7.22
N ALA A 38 9.81 -7.30 -7.95
CA ALA A 38 9.82 -6.25 -8.97
C ALA A 38 10.10 -4.88 -8.35
N HIS A 39 9.48 -4.57 -7.21
CA HIS A 39 9.73 -3.33 -6.47
C HIS A 39 11.18 -3.25 -5.97
N GLN A 40 11.74 -4.36 -5.45
CA GLN A 40 13.13 -4.41 -5.00
C GLN A 40 14.12 -4.15 -6.14
N LYS A 41 13.87 -4.72 -7.33
CA LYS A 41 14.70 -4.46 -8.52
C LYS A 41 14.60 -3.01 -8.99
N ALA A 42 13.40 -2.42 -8.97
CA ALA A 42 13.17 -1.05 -9.40
C ALA A 42 13.68 -0.01 -8.39
N ASN A 43 13.61 -0.32 -7.10
CA ASN A 43 14.06 0.57 -6.01
C ASN A 43 14.67 -0.24 -4.84
N PRO A 44 15.95 -0.63 -4.95
CA PRO A 44 16.62 -1.45 -3.94
C PRO A 44 16.85 -0.75 -2.59
N ASN A 45 16.59 0.56 -2.48
CA ASN A 45 16.80 1.32 -1.24
C ASN A 45 15.49 1.81 -0.61
N SER A 46 14.34 1.24 -1.02
CA SER A 46 13.01 1.57 -0.47
C SER A 46 12.85 1.14 0.99
N ASP A 47 12.13 1.93 1.79
CA ASP A 47 11.77 1.60 3.18
C ASP A 47 10.77 0.45 3.32
N HIS A 48 10.09 0.06 2.23
CA HIS A 48 9.35 -1.20 2.24
C HIS A 48 10.30 -2.37 2.54
N ASN A 49 11.55 -2.34 2.05
CA ASN A 49 12.53 -3.39 2.32
C ASN A 49 12.78 -3.56 3.82
N THR A 50 12.80 -2.47 4.60
CA THR A 50 13.04 -2.53 6.05
C THR A 50 11.75 -2.66 6.87
N GLY A 51 10.58 -2.75 6.21
CA GLY A 51 9.28 -2.79 6.86
C GLY A 51 8.88 -1.46 7.50
N LEU A 52 9.56 -0.37 7.17
CA LEU A 52 9.34 0.97 7.69
C LEU A 52 8.52 1.84 6.72
N ALA A 53 7.81 1.23 5.78
CA ALA A 53 6.91 1.97 4.90
C ALA A 53 5.55 1.29 4.77
N VAL A 54 4.55 2.13 4.50
CA VAL A 54 3.19 1.72 4.18
C VAL A 54 2.63 2.58 3.06
N ASP A 55 2.01 1.93 2.09
CA ASP A 55 1.22 2.59 1.05
C ASP A 55 -0.26 2.50 1.44
N LEU A 56 -0.96 3.64 1.50
CA LEU A 56 -2.37 3.73 1.79
C LEU A 56 -3.14 4.11 0.51
N THR A 57 -4.05 3.24 0.06
CA THR A 57 -4.84 3.49 -1.16
C THR A 57 -5.64 4.79 -1.10
N HIS A 58 -5.48 5.66 -2.09
CA HIS A 58 -6.33 6.83 -2.26
C HIS A 58 -7.74 6.43 -2.70
N ASN A 59 -8.75 6.81 -1.92
CA ASN A 59 -10.13 6.47 -2.20
C ASN A 59 -11.09 7.46 -1.50
N PRO A 60 -11.16 8.72 -1.99
CA PRO A 60 -11.87 9.79 -1.30
C PRO A 60 -13.38 9.52 -1.24
N LYS A 61 -13.93 8.82 -2.25
CA LYS A 61 -15.34 8.39 -2.28
C LYS A 61 -15.75 7.51 -1.09
N ASN A 62 -14.80 6.79 -0.47
CA ASN A 62 -15.07 6.04 0.76
C ASN A 62 -14.17 6.52 1.90
N GLY A 63 -13.88 7.82 1.97
CA GLY A 63 -13.30 8.51 3.14
C GLY A 63 -11.77 8.55 3.23
N ILE A 64 -11.02 7.87 2.36
CA ILE A 64 -9.56 7.99 2.33
C ILE A 64 -9.15 9.04 1.31
N ASP A 65 -9.12 10.30 1.75
CA ASP A 65 -8.49 11.37 0.98
C ASP A 65 -7.01 11.49 1.34
N CYS A 66 -6.15 11.08 0.41
CA CYS A 66 -4.72 11.08 0.60
C CYS A 66 -4.14 12.49 0.50
N ALA A 67 -4.81 13.45 -0.15
CA ALA A 67 -4.37 14.83 -0.13
C ALA A 67 -4.47 15.41 1.28
N VAL A 68 -5.59 15.14 1.96
CA VAL A 68 -5.80 15.58 3.36
C VAL A 68 -4.85 14.87 4.31
N ILE A 69 -4.75 13.54 4.20
CA ILE A 69 -3.86 12.74 5.06
C ILE A 69 -2.40 13.14 4.85
N PHE A 70 -1.97 13.40 3.61
CA PHE A 70 -0.61 13.85 3.30
C PHE A 70 -0.24 15.14 4.02
N GLU A 71 -1.15 16.11 4.12
CA GLU A 71 -0.90 17.35 4.86
C GLU A 71 -0.89 17.10 6.37
N LYS A 72 -1.86 16.35 6.89
CA LYS A 72 -1.96 16.06 8.34
C LYS A 72 -0.79 15.27 8.90
N LEU A 73 -0.30 14.28 8.15
CA LEU A 73 0.80 13.43 8.61
C LEU A 73 2.16 14.16 8.64
N LYS A 74 2.28 15.39 8.13
CA LYS A 74 3.51 16.20 8.30
C LYS A 74 3.72 16.63 9.76
N GLU A 75 2.63 16.69 10.53
CA GLU A 75 2.65 17.03 11.95
C GLU A 75 3.12 15.85 12.83
N ASP A 76 3.16 14.62 12.29
CA ASP A 76 3.37 13.39 13.08
C ASP A 76 4.86 13.01 13.20
N GLU A 77 5.40 13.01 14.41
CA GLU A 77 6.80 12.66 14.72
C GLU A 77 7.21 11.25 14.26
N ARG A 78 6.25 10.34 14.07
CA ARG A 78 6.51 8.98 13.56
C ARG A 78 6.85 8.98 12.08
N VAL A 79 6.56 10.05 11.33
CA VAL A 79 6.79 10.14 9.89
C VAL A 79 8.19 10.68 9.60
N ASP A 80 8.94 9.97 8.76
CA ASP A 80 10.23 10.42 8.24
C ASP A 80 10.06 11.16 6.90
N TYR A 81 9.31 10.57 5.97
CA TYR A 81 8.90 11.23 4.73
C TYR A 81 7.57 10.70 4.16
N LEU A 82 6.95 11.50 3.29
CA LEU A 82 5.69 11.23 2.62
C LEU A 82 5.85 11.42 1.12
N ILE A 83 5.20 10.57 0.31
CA ILE A 83 5.10 10.77 -1.14
C ILE A 83 3.65 10.59 -1.58
N TYR A 84 3.12 11.60 -2.26
CA TYR A 84 1.78 11.55 -2.85
C TYR A 84 1.69 12.52 -4.01
N ASP A 85 1.01 12.12 -5.08
CA ASP A 85 0.69 12.97 -6.22
C ASP A 85 1.91 13.75 -6.77
N LYS A 86 2.99 13.01 -7.07
CA LYS A 86 4.27 13.55 -7.56
C LYS A 86 4.92 14.59 -6.63
N LYS A 87 4.54 14.62 -5.35
CA LYS A 87 5.15 15.46 -4.32
C LYS A 87 5.85 14.58 -3.29
N ILE A 88 6.97 15.07 -2.77
CA ILE A 88 7.66 14.49 -1.63
C ILE A 88 7.84 15.55 -0.55
N TRP A 89 7.48 15.18 0.68
CA TRP A 89 7.80 15.95 1.89
C TRP A 89 8.62 15.06 2.82
N SER A 90 9.54 15.64 3.58
CA SER A 90 10.35 14.88 4.55
C SER A 90 10.67 15.75 5.74
N ARG A 91 10.68 15.14 6.93
CA ARG A 91 10.97 15.81 8.21
C ARG A 91 12.31 16.56 8.17
N ALA A 92 13.36 15.93 7.67
CA ALA A 92 14.69 16.52 7.54
C ALA A 92 14.75 17.77 6.63
N ARG A 93 13.84 17.88 5.66
CA ARG A 93 13.77 18.98 4.67
C ARG A 93 12.46 19.76 4.76
N ARG A 94 11.82 19.77 5.94
CA ARG A 94 10.48 20.35 6.11
C ARG A 94 10.41 21.84 5.77
N LYS A 95 11.52 22.58 5.92
CA LYS A 95 11.64 24.01 5.55
C LYS A 95 11.51 24.25 4.05
N GLU A 96 11.80 23.25 3.22
CA GLU A 96 11.63 23.34 1.76
C GLU A 96 10.19 23.05 1.30
N GLY A 97 9.30 22.67 2.22
CA GLY A 97 7.92 22.33 1.91
C GLY A 97 7.77 21.12 1.00
N ASN A 98 6.77 21.16 0.11
CA ASN A 98 6.49 20.10 -0.85
C ASN A 98 7.44 20.20 -2.05
N ARG A 99 8.30 19.20 -2.21
CA ARG A 99 9.26 19.13 -3.31
C ARG A 99 8.70 18.24 -4.42
N LYS A 100 9.15 18.46 -5.67
CA LYS A 100 8.81 17.58 -6.79
C LYS A 100 9.39 16.18 -6.55
N TYR A 101 8.56 15.15 -6.69
CA TYR A 101 8.97 13.76 -6.70
C TYR A 101 9.15 13.28 -8.14
N THR A 102 10.32 12.69 -8.42
CA THR A 102 10.74 12.29 -9.78
C THR A 102 10.92 10.77 -9.92
N GLY A 103 10.57 9.98 -8.91
CA GLY A 103 10.64 8.52 -9.00
C GLY A 103 9.62 7.94 -9.99
N SER A 104 9.92 6.75 -10.50
CA SER A 104 9.18 6.09 -11.58
C SER A 104 7.69 5.86 -11.29
N ASN A 105 7.34 5.51 -10.05
CA ASN A 105 5.95 5.46 -9.59
C ASN A 105 5.52 6.85 -9.07
N PRO A 106 4.58 7.55 -9.71
CA PRO A 106 4.22 8.92 -9.34
C PRO A 106 3.34 9.06 -8.08
N HIS A 107 2.93 7.96 -7.43
CA HIS A 107 2.12 7.96 -6.20
C HIS A 107 0.77 8.71 -6.32
N VAL A 108 0.12 8.62 -7.49
CA VAL A 108 -1.21 9.23 -7.72
C VAL A 108 -2.38 8.34 -7.25
N LYS A 109 -2.10 7.08 -6.88
CA LYS A 109 -3.11 6.10 -6.46
C LYS A 109 -3.05 5.72 -4.98
N HIS A 110 -1.99 6.14 -4.27
CA HIS A 110 -1.77 5.86 -2.86
C HIS A 110 -0.83 6.92 -2.27
N LEU A 111 -0.98 7.13 -0.98
CA LEU A 111 -0.01 7.86 -0.16
C LEU A 111 1.04 6.87 0.36
N HIS A 112 2.30 7.14 0.08
CA HIS A 112 3.42 6.44 0.71
C HIS A 112 3.82 7.16 2.00
N ILE A 113 3.94 6.39 3.08
CA ILE A 113 4.35 6.87 4.41
C ILE A 113 5.59 6.10 4.82
N SER A 114 6.72 6.80 4.94
CA SER A 114 7.92 6.27 5.59
C SER A 114 7.91 6.60 7.07
N ILE A 115 8.23 5.60 7.88
CA ILE A 115 8.14 5.61 9.34
C ILE A 115 9.54 5.76 9.91
N ASN A 116 9.71 6.74 10.78
CA ASN A 116 10.90 6.92 11.58
C ASN A 116 11.18 5.65 12.38
N ALA A 117 12.37 5.08 12.19
CA ALA A 117 12.77 3.80 12.79
C ALA A 117 12.62 3.77 14.33
N THR A 118 12.81 4.92 14.99
CA THR A 118 12.64 5.08 16.45
C THR A 118 11.20 4.86 16.91
N HIS A 119 10.22 5.06 16.03
CA HIS A 119 8.79 4.92 16.29
C HIS A 119 8.19 3.65 15.67
N ARG A 120 9.02 2.68 15.25
CA ARG A 120 8.58 1.47 14.53
C ARG A 120 7.47 0.68 15.22
N SER A 121 7.40 0.74 16.54
CA SER A 121 6.44 -0.01 17.35
C SER A 121 5.25 0.84 17.83
N ASP A 122 5.23 2.14 17.51
CA ASP A 122 4.17 3.04 17.97
C ASP A 122 2.89 2.83 17.16
N THR A 123 1.88 2.24 17.81
CA THR A 123 0.56 1.97 17.24
C THR A 123 -0.53 2.90 17.76
N SER A 124 -0.16 4.03 18.36
CA SER A 124 -1.11 5.09 18.75
C SER A 124 -1.94 5.57 17.54
N PRO A 125 -3.06 6.28 17.74
CA PRO A 125 -3.92 6.70 16.64
C PRO A 125 -3.16 7.48 15.55
N TRP A 126 -3.15 6.95 14.31
CA TRP A 126 -2.60 7.55 13.09
C TRP A 126 -3.51 8.61 12.46
N PHE A 127 -4.77 8.62 12.87
CA PHE A 127 -5.78 9.56 12.39
C PHE A 127 -6.37 10.32 13.57
N TRP A 128 -5.52 10.92 14.41
CA TRP A 128 -5.91 11.58 15.68
C TRP A 128 -6.90 12.74 15.48
N TRP A 129 -6.93 13.34 14.29
CA TRP A 129 -7.86 14.40 13.92
C TRP A 129 -9.25 13.90 13.49
N LEU A 130 -9.43 12.58 13.32
CA LEU A 130 -10.72 11.98 13.04
C LEU A 130 -11.35 11.48 14.33
N ASN A 131 -12.66 11.64 14.47
CA ASN A 131 -13.41 11.02 15.56
C ASN A 131 -13.14 9.51 15.54
N GLN A 132 -12.51 9.03 16.62
CA GLN A 132 -12.11 7.63 16.71
C GLN A 132 -13.35 6.74 16.57
N PRO A 133 -13.26 5.64 15.81
CA PRO A 133 -14.40 4.74 15.66
C PRO A 133 -14.72 4.19 17.05
N LYS A 134 -16.01 4.24 17.42
CA LYS A 134 -16.52 3.70 18.69
C LYS A 134 -15.91 2.32 18.93
N VAL A 135 -15.56 1.99 20.18
CA VAL A 135 -14.88 0.73 20.57
C VAL A 135 -15.55 -0.51 19.94
N VAL A 136 -16.88 -0.50 19.82
CA VAL A 136 -17.67 -1.53 19.14
C VAL A 136 -17.21 -1.78 17.69
N ASN A 137 -16.96 -0.73 16.90
CA ASN A 137 -16.50 -0.86 15.51
C ASN A 137 -15.08 -1.43 15.43
N GLN A 138 -14.22 -1.13 16.41
CA GLN A 138 -12.88 -1.70 16.48
C GLN A 138 -12.92 -3.21 16.78
N MET A 139 -13.82 -3.64 17.65
CA MET A 139 -14.04 -5.07 17.94
C MET A 139 -14.59 -5.79 16.72
N VAL A 140 -15.59 -5.21 16.03
CA VAL A 140 -16.12 -5.77 14.77
C VAL A 140 -15.02 -5.90 13.72
N ALA A 141 -14.16 -4.90 13.56
CA ALA A 141 -13.05 -4.96 12.61
C ALA A 141 -12.02 -6.06 12.94
N LYS A 142 -11.75 -6.32 14.23
CA LYS A 142 -10.88 -7.42 14.66
C LYS A 142 -11.50 -8.80 14.44
N LEU A 143 -12.83 -8.89 14.54
CA LEU A 143 -13.59 -10.13 14.34
C LEU A 143 -13.91 -10.39 12.86
N GLN A 144 -13.75 -9.39 11.98
CA GLN A 144 -14.02 -9.58 10.56
C GLN A 144 -13.05 -10.61 9.96
N PRO A 145 -13.57 -11.70 9.36
CA PRO A 145 -12.71 -12.70 8.76
C PRO A 145 -11.93 -12.09 7.60
N THR A 146 -10.64 -12.44 7.51
CA THR A 146 -9.81 -12.01 6.39
C THR A 146 -10.43 -12.47 5.08
N PRO A 147 -10.62 -11.58 4.09
CA PRO A 147 -11.21 -11.95 2.83
C PRO A 147 -10.38 -13.06 2.19
N LYS A 148 -11.02 -14.21 1.95
CA LYS A 148 -10.40 -15.32 1.22
C LYS A 148 -10.02 -14.78 -0.15
N LYS A 149 -8.72 -14.83 -0.48
CA LYS A 149 -8.21 -14.48 -1.81
C LYS A 149 -8.99 -15.33 -2.81
N LYS A 150 -9.88 -14.71 -3.59
CA LYS A 150 -10.54 -15.41 -4.69
C LYS A 150 -9.42 -15.74 -5.67
N VAL A 151 -9.07 -17.02 -5.77
CA VAL A 151 -8.30 -17.52 -6.91
C VAL A 151 -9.10 -17.06 -8.13
N ALA A 152 -8.47 -16.29 -9.02
CA ALA A 152 -9.10 -15.95 -10.28
C ALA A 152 -9.57 -17.28 -10.88
N LYS A 153 -10.88 -17.41 -11.15
CA LYS A 153 -11.36 -18.53 -11.94
C LYS A 153 -10.61 -18.39 -13.25
N VAL A 154 -9.65 -19.29 -13.48
CA VAL A 154 -9.07 -19.47 -14.79
C VAL A 154 -10.27 -19.70 -15.69
N ALA A 155 -10.56 -18.75 -16.58
CA ALA A 155 -11.53 -18.99 -17.63
C ALA A 155 -11.10 -20.31 -18.30
N PRO A 156 -12.02 -21.21 -18.67
CA PRO A 156 -11.63 -22.39 -19.41
C PRO A 156 -10.78 -21.92 -20.57
N MET A 157 -9.59 -22.52 -20.71
CA MET A 157 -8.60 -22.23 -21.75
C MET A 157 -9.26 -22.54 -23.10
N GLY A 158 -10.05 -21.60 -23.57
CA GLY A 158 -10.95 -21.73 -24.71
C GLY A 158 -10.54 -20.78 -25.81
N VAL A 159 -9.27 -20.86 -26.20
CA VAL A 159 -8.84 -20.44 -27.53
C VAL A 159 -7.83 -21.49 -27.98
N LEU A 160 -8.32 -22.56 -28.60
CA LEU A 160 -7.47 -23.39 -29.43
C LEU A 160 -6.95 -22.48 -30.55
N CYS A 161 -5.67 -22.04 -30.47
CA CYS A 161 -5.07 -21.35 -31.59
C CYS A 161 -4.91 -22.35 -32.73
N THR A 162 -5.75 -22.21 -33.75
CA THR A 162 -5.66 -22.95 -35.02
C THR A 162 -4.44 -22.52 -35.86
N CYS A 163 -3.66 -21.56 -35.35
CA CYS A 163 -2.52 -20.94 -36.01
C CYS A 163 -1.21 -21.75 -35.91
N CYS A 164 -1.07 -22.66 -34.95
CA CYS A 164 0.18 -23.37 -34.68
C CYS A 164 0.15 -24.82 -35.20
N LYS A 165 1.19 -25.22 -35.94
CA LYS A 165 1.41 -26.59 -36.47
C LYS A 165 1.30 -27.70 -35.42
N VAL A 166 1.48 -27.38 -34.13
CA VAL A 166 1.45 -28.33 -33.01
C VAL A 166 0.02 -28.81 -32.69
N HIS A 167 -1.03 -28.08 -33.06
CA HIS A 167 -2.43 -28.42 -32.78
C HIS A 167 -3.26 -28.73 -34.03
N ASN A 168 -2.63 -28.94 -35.18
CA ASN A 168 -3.34 -29.32 -36.40
C ASN A 168 -3.66 -30.82 -36.41
N THR A 169 -4.93 -31.19 -36.22
CA THR A 169 -5.40 -32.59 -36.17
C THR A 169 -5.52 -33.27 -37.54
N LYS A 170 -5.14 -32.60 -38.64
CA LYS A 170 -5.06 -33.25 -39.96
C LYS A 170 -3.68 -33.87 -40.19
N ARG A 171 -3.36 -34.95 -39.48
CA ARG A 171 -2.41 -35.95 -40.02
C ARG A 171 -3.21 -36.92 -40.89
N LYS A 172 -2.97 -36.89 -42.20
CA LYS A 172 -3.38 -37.96 -43.11
C LYS A 172 -2.67 -39.23 -42.63
N ALA A 173 -3.44 -40.30 -42.43
CA ALA A 173 -2.89 -41.64 -42.24
C ALA A 173 -2.13 -42.03 -43.51
N ILE A 174 -0.84 -42.35 -43.35
CA ILE A 174 -0.05 -43.24 -44.20
C ILE A 174 0.75 -44.10 -43.24
#